data_AF-A0A933XJ35-F1
#
_entry.id   AF-A0A933XJ35-F1
#
_cell.length_a   1.000
_cell.length_b   1.000
_cell.length_c   1.000
_cell.angle_alpha   90.00
_cell.angle_beta   90.00
_cell.angle_gamma   90.00
#
_symmetry.space_group_name_H-M   'P 1'
#
loop_
_entity.id
_entity.type
_entity.pdbx_description
1 polymer ?
#
loop_
_entity_poly.entity_id
_entity_poly.type
_entity_poly.pdbx_seq_one_letter_code
_entity_poly.pdbx_strand_id
1 'polypeptide(L)' 'MIDASEKEELLRLADSSSLKDDMQYLSAHRHNPLIYDGQVSMDRLLDFLNAFNEFINHEPKPFKPMLDADMRL' A
#
# COMPACT_ATOMS: atom_id res chain seq x y z
N MET A 1 9.35 -18.73 15.19
CA MET A 1 8.46 -19.90 15.16
C MET A 1 7.25 -19.51 16.00
N ILE A 2 6.05 -19.62 15.46
CA ILE A 2 4.81 -19.17 16.14
C ILE A 2 4.52 -20.16 17.28
N ASP A 3 4.11 -19.68 18.45
CA ASP A 3 3.81 -20.55 19.59
C ASP A 3 2.59 -21.44 19.30
N ALA A 4 2.47 -22.57 20.01
CA ALA A 4 1.35 -23.49 19.82
C ALA A 4 0.00 -22.83 20.14
N SER A 5 -0.04 -21.95 21.15
CA SER A 5 -1.25 -21.23 21.55
C SER A 5 -1.68 -20.20 20.49
N GLU A 6 -0.73 -19.42 19.99
CA GLU A 6 -0.93 -18.46 18.90
C GLU A 6 -1.44 -19.15 17.63
N LYS A 7 -0.93 -20.35 17.32
CA LYS A 7 -1.41 -21.15 16.18
C LYS A 7 -2.86 -21.60 16.36
N GLU A 8 -3.24 -22.03 17.56
CA GLU A 8 -4.61 -22.46 17.87
C GLU A 8 -5.60 -21.28 17.78
N GLU A 9 -5.19 -20.11 18.26
CA GLU A 9 -5.96 -18.87 18.12
C GLU A 9 -6.18 -18.51 16.65
N LEU A 10 -5.14 -18.56 15.82
CA LEU A 10 -5.24 -18.29 14.38
C LEU A 10 -6.19 -19.25 13.67
N LEU A 11 -6.17 -20.55 14.02
CA LEU A 11 -7.09 -21.54 13.46
C LEU A 11 -8.55 -21.23 13.87
N ARG A 12 -8.79 -20.89 15.13
CA ARG A 12 -10.11 -20.50 15.62
C ARG A 12 -10.64 -19.26 14.93
N LEU A 13 -9.80 -18.24 14.73
CA LEU A 13 -10.15 -17.03 14.00
C LEU A 13 -10.45 -17.34 12.53
N ALA A 14 -9.66 -18.20 11.89
CA ALA A 14 -9.87 -18.61 10.51
C ALA A 14 -11.19 -19.37 10.30
N ASP A 15 -11.73 -20.03 11.32
CA ASP A 15 -13.04 -20.68 11.25
C ASP A 15 -14.22 -19.74 11.54
N SER A 16 -13.96 -18.54 12.05
CA SER A 16 -15.01 -17.56 12.33
C SER A 16 -15.72 -17.10 11.06
N SER A 17 -17.04 -17.31 11.00
CA SER A 17 -17.88 -16.83 9.89
C SER A 17 -17.98 -15.30 9.89
N SER A 18 -18.11 -14.67 11.05
CA SER A 18 -18.21 -13.21 11.14
C SER A 18 -16.95 -12.53 10.60
N LEU A 19 -15.76 -13.08 10.91
CA LEU A 19 -14.51 -12.56 10.39
C LEU A 19 -14.44 -12.69 8.86
N LYS A 20 -14.91 -13.82 8.31
CA LYS A 20 -14.96 -14.03 6.85
C LYS A 20 -15.90 -13.03 6.18
N ASP A 21 -17.09 -12.83 6.74
CA ASP A 21 -18.10 -11.92 6.22
C ASP A 21 -17.61 -10.46 6.27
N ASP A 22 -16.98 -10.06 7.37
CA ASP A 22 -16.37 -8.73 7.53
C ASP A 22 -15.24 -8.51 6.51
N MET A 23 -14.36 -9.49 6.33
CA MET A 23 -13.27 -9.40 5.35
C MET A 23 -13.80 -9.36 3.91
N GLN A 24 -14.86 -10.11 3.60
CA GLN A 24 -15.53 -10.03 2.29
C GLN A 24 -16.13 -8.65 2.06
N TYR A 25 -16.83 -8.09 3.07
CA TYR A 25 -17.38 -6.75 3.01
C TYR A 25 -16.29 -5.70 2.77
N LEU A 26 -15.19 -5.74 3.53
CA LEU A 26 -14.06 -4.82 3.36
C LEU A 26 -13.41 -4.96 1.99
N SER A 27 -13.26 -6.19 1.49
CA SER A 27 -12.70 -6.45 0.16
C SER A 27 -13.58 -5.86 -0.95
N ALA A 28 -14.90 -6.09 -0.88
CA ALA A 28 -15.87 -5.61 -1.86
C ALA A 28 -16.01 -4.08 -1.84
N HIS A 29 -15.86 -3.45 -0.67
CA HIS A 29 -16.00 -2.00 -0.49
C HIS A 29 -14.66 -1.28 -0.40
N ARG A 30 -13.55 -1.96 -0.76
CA ARG A 30 -12.22 -1.37 -0.72
C ARG A 30 -12.17 -0.19 -1.69
N HIS A 31 -12.15 1.02 -1.14
CA HIS A 31 -11.92 2.22 -1.92
C HIS A 31 -10.51 2.16 -2.52
N ASN A 32 -10.41 2.31 -3.84
CA ASN A 32 -9.12 2.50 -4.49
C ASN A 32 -8.84 4.01 -4.57
N PRO A 33 -7.94 4.56 -3.74
CA PRO A 33 -7.69 6.00 -3.72
C PRO A 33 -7.11 6.53 -5.03
N LEU A 34 -6.52 5.65 -5.87
CA LEU A 34 -5.93 6.01 -7.15
C LEU A 34 -6.96 6.05 -8.29
N ILE A 35 -8.17 5.53 -8.08
CA ILE A 35 -9.26 5.62 -9.06
C ILE A 35 -10.17 6.78 -8.67
N TYR A 36 -10.29 7.76 -9.56
CA TYR A 36 -11.21 8.88 -9.44
C TYR A 36 -12.01 9.00 -10.73
N ASP A 37 -13.33 9.09 -10.61
CA ASP A 37 -14.25 9.14 -11.75
C ASP A 37 -14.03 8.00 -12.79
N GLY A 38 -13.75 6.79 -12.29
CA GLY A 38 -13.49 5.63 -13.12
C GLY A 38 -12.14 5.61 -13.85
N GLN A 39 -11.30 6.64 -13.66
CA GLN A 39 -9.97 6.73 -14.27
C GLN A 39 -8.87 6.72 -13.22
N VAL A 40 -7.68 6.26 -13.62
CA VAL A 40 -6.48 6.35 -12.76
C VAL A 40 -6.02 7.80 -12.72
N SER A 41 -5.94 8.37 -11.52
CA SER A 41 -5.44 9.73 -11.31
C SER A 41 -3.98 9.69 -10.87
N MET A 42 -3.09 10.15 -11.75
CA MET A 42 -1.66 10.27 -11.45
C MET A 42 -1.38 11.34 -10.39
N ASP A 43 -2.18 12.41 -10.35
CA ASP A 43 -2.05 13.46 -9.33
C ASP A 43 -2.28 12.88 -7.93
N ARG A 44 -3.33 12.06 -7.76
CA ARG A 44 -3.59 11.37 -6.49
C ARG A 44 -2.49 10.40 -6.09
N LEU A 45 -1.84 9.77 -7.06
CA LEU A 45 -0.67 8.93 -6.79
C LEU A 45 0.50 9.77 -6.27
N LEU A 46 0.77 10.91 -6.90
CA LEU A 46 1.83 11.82 -6.47
C LEU A 46 1.56 12.37 -5.07
N ASP A 47 0.33 12.79 -4.79
CA ASP A 47 -0.09 13.26 -3.46
C ASP A 47 0.13 12.18 -2.39
N PHE A 48 -0.28 10.94 -2.70
CA PHE A 48 -0.07 9.81 -1.80
C PHE A 48 1.42 9.57 -1.52
N LEU A 49 2.26 9.54 -2.56
CA LEU A 49 3.69 9.30 -2.41
C LEU A 49 4.37 10.42 -1.62
N ASN A 50 3.99 11.67 -1.84
CA ASN A 50 4.51 12.81 -1.09
C ASN A 50 4.12 12.74 0.39
N ALA A 51 2.83 12.54 0.68
CA ALA A 51 2.34 12.40 2.05
C ALA A 51 2.94 11.18 2.76
N PHE A 52 3.12 10.07 2.05
CA PHE A 52 3.75 8.87 2.60
C PHE A 52 5.24 9.11 2.92
N ASN A 53 5.97 9.79 2.04
CA ASN A 53 7.36 10.17 2.28
C ASN A 53 7.48 11.08 3.52
N GLU A 54 6.58 12.05 3.68
CA GLU A 54 6.53 12.87 4.89
C GLU A 54 6.22 12.02 6.14
N PHE A 55 5.24 11.12 6.05
CA PHE A 55 4.84 10.25 7.15
C PHE A 55 5.99 9.37 7.67
N ILE A 56 6.81 8.80 6.77
CA ILE A 56 7.96 7.98 7.16
C ILE A 56 9.22 8.81 7.47
N ASN A 57 9.09 10.15 7.52
CA ASN A 57 10.21 11.09 7.63
C ASN A 57 11.32 10.84 6.60
N HIS A 58 10.94 10.47 5.37
CA HIS A 58 11.90 10.29 4.29
C HIS A 58 12.52 11.64 3.94
N GLU A 59 13.83 11.74 4.07
CA GLU A 59 14.55 12.96 3.67
C GLU A 59 14.45 13.18 2.15
N PRO A 60 14.07 14.37 1.67
CA PRO A 60 14.04 14.65 0.24
C PRO A 60 15.40 14.35 -0.39
N LYS A 61 15.43 13.51 -1.43
CA LYS A 61 16.66 13.22 -2.14
C LYS A 61 17.15 14.53 -2.79
N PRO A 62 18.38 15.00 -2.49
CA PRO A 62 18.90 16.21 -3.12
C PRO A 62 18.99 16.00 -4.63
N PHE A 63 18.59 17.02 -5.39
CA PHE A 63 18.71 17.00 -6.84
C PHE A 63 20.16 16.73 -7.24
N LYS A 64 20.37 15.71 -8.08
CA LYS A 64 21.65 15.43 -8.71
C LYS A 64 21.48 15.64 -10.21
N PRO A 65 22.29 16.51 -10.84
CA PRO A 65 22.28 16.64 -12.29
C PRO A 65 22.46 15.27 -12.94
N MET A 66 21.65 14.98 -13.96
CA MET A 66 21.88 13.80 -14.79
C MET A 66 23.19 14.01 -15.55
N LEU A 67 24.21 13.24 -15.19
CA LEU A 67 25.47 13.19 -15.95
C LEU A 67 25.29 12.10 -17.00
N ASP A 68 24.93 12.51 -18.22
CA ASP A 68 24.95 11.61 -19.36
C ASP A 68 26.41 11.45 -19.82
N ALA A 69 27.03 10.33 -19.44
CA ALA A 69 28.42 10.03 -19.77
C ALA A 69 28.57 9.41 -21.17
N ASP A 70 27.48 9.04 -21.84
CA ASP A 70 27.52 8.30 -23.09
C ASP A 70 26.41 8.74 -24.06
N MET A 71 26.63 9.89 -24.71
CA MET A 71 25.77 10.40 -25.79
C MET A 71 26.13 9.82 -27.17
N ARG A 72 26.44 8.53 -27.26
CA ARG A 72 26.62 7.88 -28.57
C ARG A 72 25.24 7.65 -29.21
N LEU A 73 25.06 8.24 -30.39
CA LEU A 73 23.88 8.11 -31.26
C LEU A 73 23.73 6.69 -31.85
#